data_AF-A0A968ZEG9-F1
#
_entry.id   AF-A0A968ZEG9-F1
#
_cell.length_a   1.000
_cell.length_b   1.000
_cell.length_c   1.000
_cell.angle_alpha   90.00
_cell.angle_beta   90.00
_cell.angle_gamma   90.00
#
_symmetry.space_group_name_H-M   'P 1'
#
loop_
_entity.id
_entity.type
_entity.pdbx_description
1 polymer ?
#
loop_
_entity_poly.entity_id
_entity_poly.type
_entity_poly.pdbx_seq_one_letter_code
_entity_poly.pdbx_strand_id
1 'polypeptide(L)' 'MEEEIVVNGKPYFNTMPNYRFMKDQEIADVLTYLRTHMGNAGAPISPDEVKALRKKK' A
#
# COMPACT_ATOMS: atom_id res chain seq x y z
N MET A 1 2.85 -11.06 -17.49
CA MET A 1 1.56 -10.67 -18.11
C MET A 1 1.09 -9.45 -17.35
N GLU A 2 0.82 -8.37 -18.06
CA GLU A 2 0.31 -7.12 -17.49
C GLU A 2 -1.11 -7.39 -16.99
N GLU A 3 -1.24 -7.71 -15.70
CA GLU A 3 -2.53 -8.01 -15.09
C GLU A 3 -3.38 -6.73 -15.09
N GLU A 4 -4.52 -6.79 -15.78
CA GLU A 4 -5.50 -5.70 -15.81
C GLU A 4 -6.10 -5.52 -14.42
N ILE A 5 -6.01 -4.29 -13.91
CA ILE A 5 -6.68 -3.89 -12.66
C ILE A 5 -7.77 -2.89 -13.03
N VAL A 6 -9.02 -3.23 -12.71
CA VAL A 6 -10.15 -2.30 -12.86
C VAL A 6 -10.32 -1.50 -11.58
N VAL A 7 -10.06 -0.20 -11.64
CA VAL A 7 -10.24 0.73 -10.52
C VAL A 7 -11.37 1.68 -10.84
N ASN A 8 -12.45 1.65 -10.05
CA ASN A 8 -13.64 2.49 -10.25
C ASN A 8 -14.20 2.45 -11.70
N GLY A 9 -14.21 1.26 -12.30
CA GLY A 9 -14.70 1.04 -13.67
C GLY A 9 -13.74 1.46 -14.78
N LYS A 10 -12.51 1.91 -14.46
CA LYS A 10 -11.46 2.23 -15.43
C LYS A 10 -10.38 1.16 -15.43
N PRO A 11 -9.97 0.62 -16.60
CA PRO A 11 -8.91 -0.36 -16.67
C PRO A 11 -7.53 0.29 -16.57
N TYR A 12 -6.63 -0.34 -15.81
CA TYR A 12 -5.22 0.04 -15.66
C TYR A 12 -4.32 -1.16 -15.95
N PHE A 13 -3.28 -0.94 -16.76
CA PHE A 13 -2.35 -1.99 -17.21
C PHE A 13 -0.90 -1.75 -16.73
N ASN A 14 -0.70 -0.78 -15.84
CA ASN A 14 0.62 -0.38 -15.39
C ASN A 14 1.07 -1.21 -14.18
N THR A 15 2.33 -1.66 -14.20
CA THR A 15 2.94 -2.33 -13.06
C THR A 15 3.36 -1.31 -11.99
N MET A 16 2.98 -1.53 -10.73
CA MET A 16 3.47 -0.75 -9.60
C MET A 16 4.87 -1.24 -9.17
N PRO A 17 5.91 -0.40 -9.21
CA PRO A 17 7.24 -0.77 -8.73
C PRO A 17 7.23 -1.14 -7.24
N ASN A 18 8.22 -1.92 -6.81
CA ASN A 18 8.38 -2.17 -5.38
C ASN A 18 8.96 -0.94 -4.67
N TYR A 19 8.58 -0.77 -3.40
CA TYR A 19 9.07 0.31 -2.53
C TYR A 19 9.96 -0.24 -1.40
N ARG A 20 10.76 -1.28 -1.66
CA ARG A 20 11.60 -1.93 -0.61
C ARG A 20 12.66 -0.99 -0.02
N PHE A 21 12.99 0.10 -0.71
CA PHE A 21 13.96 1.10 -0.25
C PHE A 21 13.42 2.00 0.87
N MET A 22 12.09 2.06 1.08
CA MET A 22 11.49 2.84 2.16
C MET A 22 11.65 2.12 3.51
N LYS A 23 11.71 2.88 4.59
CA LYS A 23 11.69 2.35 5.97
C LYS A 23 10.28 1.84 6.32
N ASP A 24 10.20 0.93 7.29
CA ASP A 24 8.91 0.37 7.74
C ASP A 24 7.96 1.48 8.23
N GLN A 25 8.51 2.47 8.94
CA GLN A 25 7.78 3.65 9.42
C GLN A 25 7.19 4.47 8.28
N GLU A 26 7.99 4.78 7.25
CA GLU A 26 7.53 5.61 6.11
C GLU A 26 6.39 4.93 5.35
N ILE A 27 6.44 3.61 5.21
CA ILE A 27 5.33 2.85 4.61
C ILE A 27 4.09 2.89 5.51
N ALA A 28 4.25 2.66 6.82
CA ALA A 28 3.15 2.69 7.76
C ALA A 28 2.44 4.05 7.78
N ASP A 29 3.20 5.14 7.76
CA ASP A 29 2.68 6.51 7.78
C ASP A 29 1.89 6.84 6.50
N VAL A 30 2.45 6.53 5.33
CA VAL A 30 1.77 6.75 4.04
C VAL A 30 0.49 5.93 3.94
N LEU A 31 0.54 4.64 4.30
CA LEU A 31 -0.64 3.77 4.28
C LEU A 31 -1.70 4.24 5.27
N THR A 32 -1.30 4.68 6.47
CA THR A 32 -2.22 5.23 7.46
C THR A 32 -2.89 6.49 6.95
N TYR A 33 -2.13 7.41 6.36
CA TYR A 33 -2.67 8.62 5.76
C TYR A 33 -3.72 8.29 4.68
N LEU A 34 -3.40 7.42 3.72
CA LEU A 34 -4.33 7.01 2.68
C LEU A 34 -5.59 6.32 3.22
N ARG A 35 -5.47 5.54 4.30
CA ARG A 35 -6.60 4.79 4.90
C ARG A 35 -7.52 5.65 5.76
N THR A 36 -7.01 6.71 6.35
CA THR A 36 -7.75 7.59 7.28
C THR A 36 -8.19 8.90 6.63
N HIS A 37 -7.59 9.26 5.49
CA HIS A 37 -7.89 10.47 4.73
C HIS A 37 -8.46 10.10 3.35
N MET A 38 -8.68 11.10 2.50
CA MET A 38 -9.24 10.91 1.14
C MET A 38 -10.64 10.27 1.11
N GLY A 39 -11.40 10.43 2.20
CA GLY A 39 -12.74 9.85 2.34
C GLY A 39 -12.75 8.39 2.80
N ASN A 40 -11.59 7.82 3.16
CA ASN A 40 -11.50 6.47 3.71
C ASN A 40 -11.62 6.48 5.24
N ALA A 41 -12.21 5.42 5.80
CA ALA A 41 -12.35 5.21 7.24
C ALA A 41 -11.71 3.87 7.68
N GLY A 42 -10.49 3.63 7.23
CA GLY A 42 -9.70 2.45 7.55
C GLY A 42 -8.92 2.61 8.85
N ALA A 43 -8.62 1.48 9.50
CA ALA A 43 -7.72 1.45 10.66
C ALA A 43 -6.28 1.88 10.27
N PRO A 44 -5.55 2.57 11.17
CA PRO A 44 -4.14 2.90 10.96
C PRO A 44 -3.30 1.63 10.86
N ILE A 45 -2.15 1.75 10.21
CA ILE A 45 -1.17 0.68 10.04
C ILE A 45 0.05 0.99 10.89
N SER A 46 0.50 0.01 11.66
CA SER A 46 1.70 0.11 12.48
C SER A 46 2.97 -0.30 11.70
N PRO A 47 4.15 0.23 12.06
CA PRO A 47 5.42 -0.21 11.49
C PRO A 47 5.70 -1.71 11.72
N ASP A 48 5.24 -2.28 12.83
CA ASP A 48 5.43 -3.68 13.16
C ASP A 48 4.66 -4.61 12.23
N GLU A 49 3.45 -4.22 11.81
CA GLU A 49 2.69 -4.95 10.78
C GLU A 49 3.44 -4.98 9.45
N VAL A 50 4.01 -3.84 9.03
CA VAL A 50 4.83 -3.75 7.81
C VAL A 50 6.06 -4.65 7.92
N LYS A 51 6.76 -4.61 9.07
CA LYS A 51 7.94 -5.43 9.33
C LYS A 51 7.63 -6.92 9.34
N ALA A 52 6.51 -7.32 9.94
CA ALA A 52 6.06 -8.71 9.97
C ALA A 52 5.78 -9.25 8.56
N LEU A 53 5.12 -8.46 7.71
CA LEU A 53 4.85 -8.83 6.31
C LEU A 53 6.13 -8.87 5.47
N ARG A 54 7.08 -7.95 5.68
CA ARG A 54 8.39 -7.97 5.00
C ARG A 54 9.19 -9.23 5.31
N LYS A 55 9.07 -9.77 6.53
CA LYS A 55 9.74 -11.01 6.95
C LYS A 55 9.09 -12.28 6.40
N LYS A 56 7.81 -12.24 6.04
CA LYS A 56 7.06 -13.38 5.48
C LYS A 56 7.33 -13.60 3.98
N LYS A 57 8.18 -12.79 3.37
CA LYS A 57 8.44 -12.79 1.92
C LYS A 57 9.68 -13.58 1.55
#